data_AF-A0A951NVA8-F1
#
_entry.id   AF-A0A951NVA8-F1
#
_cell.length_a   1.000
_cell.length_b   1.000
_cell.length_c   1.000
_cell.angle_alpha   90.00
_cell.angle_beta   90.00
_cell.angle_gamma   90.00
#
_symmetry.space_group_name_H-M   'P 1'
#
loop_
_entity.id
_entity.type
_entity.pdbx_description
1 polymer ?
#
loop_
_entity_poly.entity_id
_entity_poly.type
_entity_poly.pdbx_seq_one_letter_code
_entity_poly.pdbx_strand_id
1 'polypeptide(L)'
;MTSVLWYFSGMASGNQNTPAGLSVSAPAAQTVNDGHARDYNPAAVIYGGAYSKAELDKIAFTDNRDGFGHTDLQQIYAAAGITQADFDSSDTVVGTVYKTGDIAVFGRLVAVSSETDSRNLLLASAPFNWLPRAPNAQLFIATSIPAWVDMKGGSFHWAILMSCGCIVTQPIWPSLA
;
A
#
# COMPACT_ATOMS: atom_id res chain seq x y z
N MET A 1 -37.28 -66.84 -19.25
CA MET A 1 -37.15 -66.96 -20.72
C MET A 1 -37.16 -65.56 -21.31
N THR A 2 -36.23 -65.31 -22.22
CA THR A 2 -36.18 -64.22 -23.22
C THR A 2 -36.03 -62.77 -22.76
N SER A 3 -34.77 -62.34 -22.84
CA SER A 3 -34.26 -61.00 -23.12
C SER A 3 -35.02 -60.28 -24.24
N VAL A 4 -35.14 -58.96 -24.15
CA VAL A 4 -35.11 -58.10 -25.35
C VAL A 4 -34.17 -56.93 -25.08
N LEU A 5 -33.08 -56.97 -25.82
CA LEU A 5 -32.06 -55.95 -25.97
C LEU A 5 -32.58 -54.95 -27.02
N TRP A 6 -32.66 -53.66 -26.70
CA TRP A 6 -32.85 -52.62 -27.71
C TRP A 6 -31.60 -51.77 -27.80
N TYR A 7 -30.91 -51.93 -28.92
CA TYR A 7 -29.89 -51.02 -29.43
C TYR A 7 -30.58 -49.74 -29.91
N PHE A 8 -30.13 -48.58 -29.43
CA PHE A 8 -30.22 -47.35 -30.20
C PHE A 8 -28.82 -46.76 -30.32
N SER A 9 -28.35 -46.76 -31.56
CA SER A 9 -27.15 -46.08 -32.02
C SER A 9 -27.54 -44.69 -32.48
N GLY A 10 -26.77 -43.68 -32.08
CA GLY A 10 -26.81 -42.34 -32.64
C GLY A 10 -26.83 -41.25 -31.57
N MET A 11 -25.74 -40.51 -31.40
CA MET A 11 -25.54 -39.25 -32.13
C MET A 11 -24.34 -38.47 -31.58
N ALA A 12 -23.59 -37.91 -32.53
CA ALA A 12 -22.81 -36.68 -32.44
C ALA A 12 -21.69 -36.58 -31.38
N SER A 13 -20.47 -36.81 -31.87
CA SER A 13 -19.25 -36.16 -31.38
C SER A 13 -19.44 -34.64 -31.38
N GLY A 14 -19.72 -34.10 -30.20
CA GLY A 14 -19.61 -32.67 -29.90
C GLY A 14 -18.24 -32.40 -29.29
N ASN A 15 -17.33 -31.81 -30.05
CA ASN A 15 -16.08 -31.26 -29.54
C ASN A 15 -16.41 -30.04 -28.67
N GLN A 16 -16.50 -30.23 -27.36
CA GLN A 16 -16.61 -29.15 -26.38
C GLN A 16 -15.23 -28.49 -26.21
N ASN A 17 -14.91 -27.53 -27.07
CA ASN A 17 -13.87 -26.54 -26.79
C ASN A 17 -14.34 -25.66 -25.62
N THR A 18 -14.10 -26.11 -24.39
CA THR A 18 -14.16 -25.23 -23.22
C THR A 18 -12.95 -24.29 -23.26
N PRO A 19 -13.12 -22.96 -23.10
CA PRO A 19 -11.99 -22.07 -22.91
C PRO A 19 -11.23 -22.52 -21.67
N ALA A 20 -9.93 -22.77 -21.81
CA ALA A 20 -9.04 -23.07 -20.71
C ALA A 20 -9.25 -22.00 -19.63
N GLY A 21 -9.78 -22.42 -18.48
CA GLY A 21 -9.92 -21.56 -17.32
C GLY A 21 -8.55 -21.04 -16.95
N LEU A 22 -8.34 -19.73 -17.11
CA LEU A 22 -7.23 -19.01 -16.54
C LEU A 22 -7.36 -19.12 -15.02
N SER A 23 -6.72 -20.15 -14.44
CA SER A 23 -6.49 -20.20 -13.01
C SER A 23 -5.50 -19.08 -12.68
N VAL A 24 -6.01 -17.91 -12.31
CA VAL A 24 -5.20 -16.89 -11.64
C VAL A 24 -4.86 -17.43 -10.26
N SER A 25 -3.68 -18.04 -10.15
CA SER A 25 -3.07 -18.34 -8.86
C SER A 25 -3.06 -17.06 -8.03
N ALA A 26 -3.66 -17.13 -6.83
CA ALA A 26 -3.57 -16.05 -5.86
C ALA A 26 -2.10 -15.67 -5.68
N PRO A 27 -1.75 -14.37 -5.68
CA PRO A 27 -0.36 -13.96 -5.47
C PRO A 27 0.10 -14.53 -4.14
N ALA A 28 1.25 -15.20 -4.17
CA ALA A 28 1.88 -15.75 -2.97
C ALA A 28 2.01 -14.63 -1.93
N ALA A 29 1.62 -14.94 -0.69
CA ALA A 29 1.85 -14.05 0.44
C ALA A 29 3.35 -13.71 0.47
N GLN A 30 3.68 -12.46 0.17
CA GLN A 30 5.06 -12.01 0.20
C GLN A 30 5.52 -12.06 1.65
N THR A 31 6.44 -12.97 1.95
CA THR A 31 7.23 -12.89 3.18
C THR A 31 8.16 -11.71 3.01
N VAL A 32 7.75 -10.56 3.54
CA VAL A 32 8.57 -9.37 3.47
C VAL A 32 9.63 -9.52 4.56
N ASN A 33 10.88 -9.66 4.11
CA ASN A 33 12.07 -9.62 4.94
C ASN A 33 12.54 -8.17 4.85
N ASP A 34 12.01 -7.31 5.73
CA ASP A 34 11.93 -5.85 5.56
C ASP A 34 13.26 -5.17 5.87
N GLY A 35 14.36 -5.64 5.29
CA GLY A 35 15.71 -5.09 5.47
C GLY A 35 15.91 -3.71 4.83
N HIS A 36 14.89 -2.85 4.77
CA HIS A 36 15.03 -1.50 4.25
C HIS A 36 15.91 -0.65 5.16
N ALA A 37 16.55 0.36 4.56
CA ALA A 37 17.28 1.34 5.34
C ALA A 37 16.30 2.16 6.19
N ARG A 38 16.62 2.33 7.47
CA ARG A 38 15.92 3.26 8.35
C ARG A 38 16.39 4.68 8.09
N ASP A 39 15.47 5.61 8.16
CA ASP A 39 15.73 7.02 7.92
C ASP A 39 15.68 7.80 9.22
N TYR A 40 16.84 8.23 9.68
CA TYR A 40 17.09 8.92 10.94
C TYR A 40 17.29 10.42 10.72
N ASN A 41 16.53 11.02 9.80
CA ASN A 41 16.58 12.45 9.56
C ASN A 41 15.41 13.20 10.24
N PRO A 42 15.55 14.52 10.49
CA PRO A 42 14.49 15.30 11.16
C PRO A 42 13.19 15.50 10.36
N ALA A 43 13.15 15.12 9.08
CA ALA A 43 11.93 15.14 8.27
C ALA A 43 11.09 13.88 8.45
N ALA A 44 11.65 12.79 9.00
CA ALA A 44 10.92 11.56 9.26
C ALA A 44 9.75 11.79 10.23
N VAL A 45 8.59 11.21 9.94
CA VAL A 45 7.43 11.24 10.85
C VAL A 45 7.71 10.39 12.09
N ILE A 46 8.25 9.20 11.86
CA ILE A 46 8.80 8.28 12.88
C ILE A 46 10.30 8.22 12.65
N TYR A 47 11.09 8.66 13.62
CA TYR A 47 12.55 8.62 13.50
C TYR A 47 13.06 7.18 13.39
N GLY A 48 13.55 6.80 12.21
CA GLY A 48 13.95 5.43 11.89
C GLY A 48 12.82 4.49 11.45
N GLY A 49 11.59 4.96 11.24
CA GLY A 49 10.48 4.16 10.72
C GLY A 49 10.19 2.88 11.51
N ALA A 50 9.78 1.82 10.80
CA ALA A 50 9.47 0.52 11.38
C ALA A 50 9.80 -0.63 10.41
N TYR A 51 10.17 -1.80 10.93
CA TYR A 51 10.44 -3.02 10.15
C TYR A 51 9.24 -3.95 10.05
N SER A 52 8.17 -3.68 10.80
CA SER A 52 7.00 -4.54 10.76
C SER A 52 5.74 -3.74 11.04
N LYS A 53 4.62 -4.30 10.60
CA LYS A 53 3.29 -3.76 10.89
C LYS A 53 3.07 -3.61 12.41
N ALA A 54 3.46 -4.62 13.18
CA ALA A 54 3.34 -4.61 14.65
C ALA A 54 4.23 -3.55 15.32
N GLU A 55 5.43 -3.30 14.80
CA GLU A 55 6.30 -2.24 15.32
C GLU A 55 5.70 -0.86 15.03
N LEU A 56 5.21 -0.63 13.80
CA LEU A 56 4.57 0.63 13.45
C LEU A 56 3.31 0.85 14.29
N ASP A 57 2.48 -0.18 14.44
CA ASP A 57 1.26 -0.11 15.26
C ASP A 57 1.59 0.31 16.70
N LYS A 58 2.59 -0.34 17.29
CA LYS A 58 3.06 -0.02 18.63
C LYS A 58 3.52 1.44 18.74
N ILE A 59 4.34 1.92 17.80
CA ILE A 59 4.90 3.28 17.80
C ILE A 59 3.80 4.34 17.57
N ALA A 60 3.03 4.17 16.50
CA ALA A 60 2.14 5.17 15.94
C ALA A 60 0.76 5.21 16.60
N PHE A 61 0.18 4.05 16.88
CA PHE A 61 -1.22 3.94 17.32
C PHE A 61 -1.36 3.53 18.78
N THR A 62 -0.40 2.81 19.36
CA THR A 62 -0.46 2.40 20.78
C THR A 62 0.29 3.37 21.71
N ASP A 63 1.60 3.53 21.54
CA ASP A 63 2.43 4.31 22.46
C ASP A 63 2.42 5.81 22.16
N ASN A 64 2.02 6.18 20.94
CA ASN A 64 2.06 7.53 20.40
C ASN A 64 3.42 8.20 20.63
N ARG A 65 4.51 7.48 20.38
CA ARG A 65 5.89 7.97 20.51
C ARG A 65 6.89 7.11 19.76
N ASP A 66 7.94 7.72 19.23
CA ASP A 66 9.02 7.01 18.50
C ASP A 66 10.29 6.78 19.34
N GLY A 67 10.33 7.28 20.58
CA GLY A 67 11.51 7.20 21.45
C GLY A 67 12.57 8.31 21.21
N PHE A 68 12.33 9.21 20.26
CA PHE A 68 13.22 10.33 19.90
C PHE A 68 12.59 11.71 20.13
N GLY A 69 11.48 11.75 20.87
CA GLY A 69 10.83 12.99 21.31
C GLY A 69 9.59 13.37 20.51
N HIS A 70 9.21 12.62 19.48
CA HIS A 70 7.93 12.78 18.80
C HIS A 70 6.83 12.10 19.62
N THR A 71 5.74 12.82 19.90
CA THR A 71 4.60 12.32 20.72
C THR A 71 3.23 12.69 20.15
N ASP A 72 3.19 13.00 18.86
CA ASP A 72 2.06 13.55 18.09
C ASP A 72 1.68 12.64 16.92
N LEU A 73 2.16 11.40 16.92
CA LEU A 73 1.99 10.43 15.82
C LEU A 73 0.53 10.09 15.55
N GLN A 74 -0.26 9.83 16.60
CA GLN A 74 -1.69 9.57 16.46
C GLN A 74 -2.42 10.75 15.82
N GLN A 75 -2.07 11.99 16.21
CA GLN A 75 -2.66 13.20 15.64
C GLN A 75 -2.28 13.35 14.16
N ILE A 76 -1.02 13.09 13.84
CA ILE A 76 -0.49 13.07 12.47
C ILE A 76 -1.29 12.09 11.61
N TYR A 77 -1.34 10.81 11.96
CA TYR A 77 -2.04 9.81 11.16
C TYR A 77 -3.55 10.07 11.09
N ALA A 78 -4.18 10.48 12.20
CA ALA A 78 -5.60 10.84 12.20
C ALA A 78 -5.92 12.03 11.27
N ALA A 79 -5.04 13.03 11.21
CA ALA A 79 -5.21 14.18 10.33
C ALA A 79 -5.01 13.82 8.84
N ALA A 80 -4.33 12.71 8.53
CA ALA A 80 -4.30 12.10 7.20
C ALA A 80 -5.51 11.21 6.90
N GLY A 81 -6.43 11.03 7.85
CA GLY A 81 -7.54 10.07 7.73
C GLY A 81 -7.11 8.61 7.90
N ILE A 82 -5.92 8.36 8.45
CA ILE A 82 -5.37 7.02 8.70
C ILE A 82 -5.79 6.59 10.11
N THR A 83 -6.56 5.52 10.19
CA THR A 83 -6.99 4.93 11.47
C THR A 83 -6.21 3.65 11.76
N GLN A 84 -6.08 3.29 13.05
CA GLN A 84 -5.50 2.01 13.44
C GLN A 84 -6.26 0.82 12.83
N ALA A 85 -7.59 0.90 12.75
CA ALA A 85 -8.41 -0.15 12.17
C ALA A 85 -8.16 -0.35 10.66
N ASP A 86 -8.01 0.74 9.90
CA ASP A 86 -7.65 0.65 8.48
C ASP A 86 -6.22 0.13 8.31
N PHE A 87 -5.28 0.62 9.14
CA PHE A 87 -3.91 0.13 9.16
C PHE A 87 -3.87 -1.37 9.44
N ASP A 88 -4.56 -1.87 10.46
CA ASP A 88 -4.57 -3.28 10.85
C ASP A 88 -5.34 -4.19 9.89
N SER A 89 -6.19 -3.63 9.05
CA SER A 89 -7.00 -4.38 8.09
C SER A 89 -6.16 -5.25 7.13
N SER A 90 -6.81 -6.26 6.54
CA SER A 90 -6.24 -7.07 5.47
C SER A 90 -6.02 -6.30 4.17
N ASP A 91 -6.64 -5.12 4.03
CA ASP A 91 -6.53 -4.27 2.84
C ASP A 91 -5.23 -3.44 2.87
N THR A 92 -4.62 -3.28 4.04
CA THR A 92 -3.28 -2.71 4.19
C THR A 92 -2.22 -3.78 3.93
N VAL A 93 -1.59 -3.67 2.77
CA VAL A 93 -0.60 -4.64 2.25
C VAL A 93 0.74 -3.98 2.01
N VAL A 94 1.79 -4.78 1.80
CA VAL A 94 3.09 -4.23 1.41
C VAL A 94 3.10 -3.86 -0.06
N GLY A 95 3.58 -2.65 -0.33
CA GLY A 95 3.79 -2.11 -1.67
C GLY A 95 5.13 -1.37 -1.78
N THR A 96 5.29 -0.68 -2.90
CA THR A 96 6.48 0.09 -3.22
C THR A 96 6.07 1.46 -3.73
N VAL A 97 6.60 2.51 -3.11
CA VAL A 97 6.44 3.89 -3.55
C VAL A 97 7.70 4.29 -4.29
N TYR A 98 7.55 4.76 -5.53
CA TYR A 98 8.66 5.16 -6.38
C TYR A 98 8.92 6.66 -6.28
N LYS A 99 10.17 7.03 -6.55
CA LYS A 99 10.63 8.42 -6.64
C LYS A 99 9.87 9.21 -7.73
N THR A 100 9.35 8.53 -8.75
CA THR A 100 8.52 9.11 -9.82
C THR A 100 7.12 9.52 -9.36
N GLY A 101 6.69 9.11 -8.17
CA GLY A 101 5.32 9.29 -7.69
C GLY A 101 4.43 8.06 -7.91
N ASP A 102 4.92 7.04 -8.60
CA ASP A 102 4.18 5.79 -8.82
C ASP A 102 4.09 4.96 -7.53
N ILE A 103 2.97 4.25 -7.34
CA ILE A 103 2.78 3.30 -6.24
C ILE A 103 2.40 1.95 -6.83
N ALA A 104 3.14 0.90 -6.48
CA ALA A 104 2.85 -0.46 -6.91
C ALA A 104 2.55 -1.40 -5.75
N VAL A 105 1.56 -2.26 -5.94
CA VAL A 105 1.17 -3.33 -5.02
C VAL A 105 1.06 -4.62 -5.84
N PHE A 106 1.69 -5.71 -5.38
CA PHE A 106 1.75 -6.99 -6.12
C PHE A 106 2.18 -6.85 -7.59
N GLY A 107 3.13 -5.94 -7.86
CA GLY A 107 3.64 -5.67 -9.22
C GLY A 107 2.69 -4.89 -10.13
N ARG A 108 1.56 -4.38 -9.61
CA ARG A 108 0.61 -3.55 -10.36
C ARG A 108 0.62 -2.12 -9.86
N LEU A 109 0.58 -1.17 -10.80
CA LEU A 109 0.44 0.24 -10.50
C LEU A 109 -0.96 0.51 -9.95
N VAL A 110 -1.04 1.10 -8.76
CA VAL A 110 -2.31 1.42 -8.07
C VAL A 110 -2.55 2.91 -7.91
N ALA A 111 -1.50 3.72 -7.99
CA ALA A 111 -1.58 5.18 -8.02
C ALA A 111 -0.37 5.78 -8.75
N VAL A 112 -0.54 7.02 -9.22
CA VAL A 112 0.49 7.81 -9.91
C VAL A 112 0.56 9.20 -9.31
N SER A 113 1.67 9.90 -9.56
CA SER A 113 1.87 11.28 -9.13
C SER A 113 1.69 11.51 -7.62
N SER A 114 2.00 10.50 -6.80
CA SER A 114 1.91 10.62 -5.35
C SER A 114 2.94 11.60 -4.79
N GLU A 115 2.57 12.19 -3.65
CA GLU A 115 3.36 13.13 -2.88
C GLU A 115 3.50 12.63 -1.45
N THR A 116 4.56 13.07 -0.77
CA THR A 116 4.89 12.63 0.59
C THR A 116 4.80 13.80 1.58
N ASP A 117 4.09 13.55 2.67
CA ASP A 117 3.98 14.41 3.85
C ASP A 117 5.06 14.02 4.87
N SER A 118 5.83 15.00 5.33
CA SER A 118 6.99 14.81 6.23
C SER A 118 7.11 15.98 7.22
N ARG A 119 7.82 15.79 8.35
CA ARG A 119 7.90 16.80 9.43
C ARG A 119 8.60 18.10 9.04
N ASN A 120 9.53 18.04 8.11
CA ASN A 120 10.36 19.18 7.78
C ASN A 120 10.73 19.13 6.29
N LEU A 121 10.17 20.06 5.50
CA LEU A 121 10.60 20.29 4.13
C LEU A 121 11.44 21.55 4.07
N LEU A 122 12.67 21.42 3.56
CA LEU A 122 13.51 22.55 3.18
C LEU A 122 12.88 23.41 2.06
N LEU A 123 11.84 22.93 1.36
CA LEU A 123 11.42 23.50 0.06
C LEU A 123 9.92 23.45 -0.29
N ALA A 124 8.97 23.15 0.63
CA ALA A 124 7.56 23.04 0.23
C ALA A 124 6.56 24.00 0.89
N SER A 125 5.66 24.50 0.04
CA SER A 125 4.50 25.33 0.35
C SER A 125 3.38 24.49 0.97
N ALA A 126 2.97 24.82 2.20
CA ALA A 126 1.81 24.18 2.83
C ALA A 126 0.55 25.04 2.67
N PRO A 127 -0.47 24.52 1.98
CA PRO A 127 -1.84 24.79 2.38
C PRO A 127 -2.54 23.45 2.63
N PHE A 128 -2.38 22.90 3.84
CA PHE A 128 -3.34 22.06 4.59
C PHE A 128 -2.65 21.53 5.87
N ASN A 129 -2.40 22.45 6.79
CA ASN A 129 -2.51 22.31 8.24
C ASN A 129 -2.02 21.04 8.98
N TRP A 130 -0.84 20.45 8.71
CA TRP A 130 -0.05 19.79 9.78
C TRP A 130 1.33 19.21 9.37
N LEU A 131 1.53 18.72 8.14
CA LEU A 131 2.87 18.37 7.61
C LEU A 131 3.12 19.01 6.24
N PRO A 132 4.32 19.54 5.99
CA PRO A 132 4.75 19.89 4.64
C PRO A 132 4.68 18.71 3.66
N ARG A 133 4.15 18.96 2.46
CA ARG A 133 4.00 17.99 1.35
C ARG A 133 4.95 18.32 0.20
N ALA A 134 5.62 17.32 -0.37
CA ALA A 134 6.40 17.50 -1.61
C ALA A 134 6.30 16.28 -2.54
N PRO A 135 6.60 16.48 -3.84
CA PRO A 135 6.84 15.38 -4.76
C PRO A 135 7.90 14.42 -4.23
N ASN A 136 7.68 13.11 -4.40
CA ASN A 136 8.61 12.06 -3.94
C ASN A 136 10.03 12.27 -4.50
N ALA A 137 10.15 12.84 -5.70
CA ALA A 137 11.43 13.18 -6.33
C ALA A 137 12.34 14.10 -5.50
N GLN A 138 11.76 14.96 -4.65
CA GLN A 138 12.49 15.88 -3.78
C GLN A 138 12.88 15.26 -2.45
N LEU A 139 12.16 14.21 -2.02
CA LEU A 139 12.33 13.58 -0.71
C LEU A 139 13.13 12.28 -0.77
N PHE A 140 13.02 11.53 -1.87
CA PHE A 140 13.58 10.19 -1.93
C PHE A 140 15.01 10.24 -2.47
N ILE A 141 15.96 9.78 -1.67
CA ILE A 141 17.32 9.50 -2.14
C ILE A 141 17.30 8.23 -2.99
N ALA A 142 16.63 7.18 -2.51
CA ALA A 142 16.44 5.92 -3.23
C ALA A 142 15.45 6.07 -4.41
N THR A 143 15.53 5.19 -5.39
CA THR A 143 14.58 5.15 -6.52
C THR A 143 13.18 4.69 -6.08
N SER A 144 13.10 3.97 -4.98
CA SER A 144 11.86 3.47 -4.40
C SER A 144 12.04 3.13 -2.92
N ILE A 145 10.95 3.17 -2.17
CA ILE A 145 10.90 2.86 -0.73
C ILE A 145 9.72 1.91 -0.50
N PRO A 146 9.89 0.81 0.26
CA PRO A 146 8.76 -0.04 0.62
C PRO A 146 7.78 0.72 1.54
N ALA A 147 6.50 0.36 1.45
CA ALA A 147 5.45 1.02 2.19
C ALA A 147 4.34 0.05 2.59
N TRP A 148 3.63 0.36 3.67
CA TRP A 148 2.29 -0.19 3.90
C TRP A 148 1.31 0.64 3.09
N VAL A 149 0.51 -0.01 2.26
CA VAL A 149 -0.41 0.62 1.30
C VAL A 149 -1.81 0.14 1.61
N ASP A 150 -2.71 1.07 1.90
CA ASP A 150 -4.13 0.78 2.08
C ASP A 150 -4.83 0.72 0.72
N MET A 151 -5.39 -0.45 0.43
CA MET A 151 -6.13 -0.76 -0.80
C MET A 151 -7.62 -0.94 -0.53
N LYS A 152 -8.18 -0.15 0.40
CA LYS A 152 -9.59 -0.22 0.80
C LYS A 152 -10.54 -0.18 -0.40
N GLY A 153 -11.38 -1.21 -0.52
CA GLY A 153 -12.31 -1.34 -1.65
C GLY A 153 -11.62 -1.52 -3.01
N GLY A 154 -10.38 -2.02 -3.03
CA GLY A 154 -9.59 -2.25 -4.24
C GLY A 154 -8.94 -0.97 -4.83
N SER A 155 -9.04 0.16 -4.14
CA SER A 155 -8.49 1.45 -4.57
C SER A 155 -7.43 1.94 -3.60
N PHE A 156 -6.40 2.61 -4.12
CA PHE A 156 -5.39 3.25 -3.28
C PHE A 156 -6.01 4.37 -2.44
N HIS A 157 -5.73 4.36 -1.14
CA HIS A 157 -6.20 5.36 -0.20
C HIS A 157 -5.03 6.19 0.34
N TRP A 158 -4.05 5.54 0.96
CA TRP A 158 -2.84 6.13 1.51
C TRP A 158 -1.71 5.09 1.54
N ALA A 159 -0.49 5.55 1.74
CA ALA A 159 0.62 4.69 2.08
C ALA A 159 1.48 5.30 3.20
N ILE A 160 2.17 4.44 3.95
CA ILE A 160 3.14 4.84 4.98
C ILE A 160 4.49 4.24 4.60
N LEU A 161 5.52 5.09 4.46
CA LEU A 161 6.87 4.64 4.12
C LEU A 161 7.51 3.91 5.29
N MET A 162 8.07 2.73 5.03
CA MET A 162 8.65 1.90 6.10
C MET A 162 9.92 2.48 6.72
N SER A 163 10.67 3.29 5.97
CA SER A 163 11.93 3.86 6.44
C SER A 163 11.76 5.03 7.43
N CYS A 164 10.67 5.79 7.34
CA CYS A 164 10.51 7.08 8.05
C CYS A 164 9.10 7.33 8.61
N GLY A 165 8.15 6.43 8.37
CA GLY A 165 6.75 6.63 8.77
C GLY A 165 6.03 7.77 8.03
N CYS A 166 6.67 8.40 7.04
CA CYS A 166 6.09 9.49 6.26
C CYS A 166 4.87 8.99 5.47
N ILE A 167 3.93 9.89 5.27
CA ILE A 167 2.62 9.56 4.70
C ILE A 167 2.63 9.92 3.23
N VAL A 168 2.18 9.01 2.40
CA VAL A 168 2.11 9.16 0.95
C VAL A 168 0.65 9.21 0.56
N THR A 169 0.30 10.26 -0.17
CA THR A 169 -1.06 10.46 -0.68
C THR A 169 -0.98 10.77 -2.17
N GLN A 170 -2.09 10.56 -2.86
CA GLN A 170 -2.25 11.09 -4.21
C GLN A 170 -2.80 12.52 -4.11
N PRO A 171 -2.33 13.47 -4.92
CA PRO A 171 -3.02 14.72 -5.13
C PRO A 171 -4.46 14.39 -5.51
N ILE A 172 -5.43 15.00 -4.84
CA ILE A 172 -6.81 14.96 -5.31
C ILE A 172 -6.82 15.79 -6.59
N TRP A 173 -6.56 15.15 -7.73
CA TRP A 173 -6.90 15.77 -8.99
C TRP A 173 -8.41 15.99 -8.95
N PRO A 174 -8.92 17.22 -9.11
CA PRO A 174 -10.34 17.38 -9.35
C PRO A 174 -10.62 16.48 -10.55
N SER A 175 -11.42 15.43 -10.34
CA SER A 175 -11.89 14.59 -11.43
C SER A 175 -12.39 15.55 -12.49
N LEU A 176 -11.85 15.49 -13.71
CA LEU A 176 -12.46 16.19 -14.82
C LEU A 176 -13.90 15.66 -14.92
N ALA A 177 -14.83 16.43 -14.39
CA ALA A 177 -16.27 16.23 -14.52
C ALA A 177 -16.68 16.51 -15.97
#